data_AF-A0A9D1FGN3-F1
#
_entry.id   AF-A0A9D1FGN3-F1
#
_cell.length_a   1.000
_cell.length_b   1.000
_cell.length_c   1.000
_cell.angle_alpha   90.00
_cell.angle_beta   90.00
_cell.angle_gamma   90.00
#
_symmetry.space_group_name_H-M   'P 1'
#
loop_
_entity.id
_entity.type
_entity.pdbx_description
1 polymer ?
#
loop_
_entity_poly.entity_id
_entity_poly.type
_entity_poly.pdbx_seq_one_letter_code
_entity_poly.pdbx_strand_id
1 'polypeptide(L)'
;MKTPNFLRELINSNEYADKNSDTYLRTTKYMNLLYPGQVEFDGTGKMTEPPYDMTYEQFLEAQKKLDEDIENAIQEAEEEAEEEKGHSVDYSEFIETEETIDVRVLMPLGYIDNKKLVVYTLNIPEESHPDNQKLKKIWVWHSESDEFICDDCAGLDGEIFENTDEIPELPVHPNCRCWVEKIKFDEGGNIIRRSHFAGNRSADKDTHPDENNQNTQEANNMSVEKNNDRIRTESIHKTMAEEGGYIDDPNRIDQPTNSGITQPTLNKYNQIHPEAEFPDNVRELTGQQAEQIYTELYYNDRNIGNINNPRIAHAIFDMGVMSNYSNVGRMVQNTINETQGITLAVDGDIGKQTIQALNNIPANQVDRFMEVLIENRIEYLKGLAGWDRYGRGWEARTQRY
;
A
#
# COMPACT_ATOMS: atom_id res chain seq x y z
N MET A 1 15.14 7.34 20.42
CA MET A 1 13.78 7.19 19.89
C MET A 1 13.01 8.47 20.19
N LYS A 2 12.83 9.36 19.21
CA LYS A 2 12.10 10.61 19.41
C LYS A 2 10.61 10.34 19.14
N THR A 3 9.82 10.20 20.20
CA THR A 3 8.35 10.15 20.10
C THR A 3 7.83 11.38 19.36
N PRO A 4 7.01 11.25 18.29
CA PRO A 4 6.42 12.40 17.60
C PRO A 4 5.65 13.33 18.53
N ASN A 5 5.48 14.60 18.14
CA ASN A 5 4.88 15.59 19.03
C ASN A 5 3.41 15.26 19.32
N PHE A 6 2.62 14.92 18.29
CA PHE A 6 1.22 14.51 18.46
C PHE A 6 1.11 13.33 19.44
N LEU A 7 2.00 12.34 19.32
CA LEU A 7 1.98 11.16 20.18
C LEU A 7 2.40 11.51 21.63
N ARG A 8 3.33 12.46 21.82
CA ARG A 8 3.63 12.98 23.16
C ARG A 8 2.45 13.72 23.75
N GLU A 9 1.72 14.49 22.97
CA GLU A 9 0.54 15.22 23.42
C GLU A 9 -0.57 14.25 23.85
N LEU A 10 -0.84 13.23 23.04
CA LEU A 10 -1.80 12.18 23.37
C LEU A 10 -1.40 11.44 24.66
N ILE A 11 -0.14 11.02 24.80
CA ILE A 11 0.37 10.34 26.00
C ILE A 11 0.27 11.22 27.26
N ASN A 12 0.44 12.54 27.11
CA ASN A 12 0.39 13.49 28.23
C ASN A 12 -1.02 14.05 28.49
N SER A 13 -2.02 13.66 27.71
CA SER A 13 -3.41 14.05 27.93
C SER A 13 -3.97 13.43 29.20
N ASN A 14 -4.97 14.09 29.81
CA ASN A 14 -5.66 13.52 30.96
C ASN A 14 -6.52 12.29 30.58
N GLU A 15 -7.00 12.22 29.34
CA GLU A 15 -7.81 11.11 28.85
C GLU A 15 -7.00 9.81 28.67
N TYR A 16 -5.69 9.89 28.40
CA TYR A 16 -4.83 8.72 28.25
C TYR A 16 -4.73 7.84 29.52
N ALA A 17 -5.04 8.40 30.70
CA ALA A 17 -5.05 7.63 31.93
C ALA A 17 -6.19 6.59 32.01
N ASP A 18 -7.24 6.78 31.22
CA ASP A 18 -8.35 5.83 31.09
C ASP A 18 -8.09 4.86 29.93
N LYS A 19 -7.95 3.56 30.23
CA LYS A 19 -7.67 2.52 29.24
C LYS A 19 -8.79 2.29 28.24
N ASN A 20 -9.98 2.82 28.51
CA ASN A 20 -11.13 2.73 27.64
C ASN A 20 -11.38 4.01 26.84
N SER A 21 -10.53 5.05 26.99
CA SER A 21 -10.71 6.29 26.22
C SER A 21 -10.24 6.12 24.76
N ASP A 22 -10.89 6.87 23.87
CA ASP A 22 -10.46 7.03 22.46
C ASP A 22 -8.98 7.42 22.39
N THR A 23 -8.58 8.38 23.23
CA THR A 23 -7.20 8.83 23.32
C THR A 23 -6.24 7.69 23.66
N TYR A 24 -6.60 6.76 24.56
CA TYR A 24 -5.76 5.61 24.89
C TYR A 24 -5.67 4.59 23.75
N LEU A 25 -6.79 4.25 23.11
CA LEU A 25 -6.83 3.32 21.99
C LEU A 25 -6.03 3.85 20.80
N ARG A 26 -6.27 5.12 20.43
CA ARG A 26 -5.56 5.82 19.35
C ARG A 26 -4.06 5.94 19.64
N THR A 27 -3.69 6.29 20.87
CA THR A 27 -2.27 6.33 21.31
C THR A 27 -1.62 4.95 21.19
N THR A 28 -2.30 3.89 21.66
CA THR A 28 -1.77 2.52 21.64
C THR A 28 -1.60 2.01 20.20
N LYS A 29 -2.57 2.31 19.32
CA LYS A 29 -2.51 2.03 17.88
C LYS A 29 -1.26 2.66 17.27
N TYR A 30 -1.04 3.97 17.46
CA TYR A 30 0.14 4.67 16.92
C TYR A 30 1.45 4.23 17.56
N MET A 31 1.46 3.90 18.86
CA MET A 31 2.64 3.36 19.52
C MET A 31 3.08 2.03 18.92
N ASN A 32 2.14 1.12 18.69
CA ASN A 32 2.43 -0.17 18.05
C ASN A 32 2.82 -0.02 16.57
N LEU A 33 2.24 0.97 15.89
CA LEU A 33 2.57 1.30 14.50
C LEU A 33 4.00 1.81 14.35
N LEU A 34 4.41 2.73 15.22
CA LEU A 34 5.70 3.43 15.12
C LEU A 34 6.85 2.65 15.75
N TYR A 35 6.56 1.77 16.70
CA TYR A 35 7.57 1.00 17.43
C TYR A 35 7.26 -0.50 17.44
N PRO A 36 7.19 -1.15 16.25
CA PRO A 36 6.86 -2.56 16.17
C PRO A 36 8.00 -3.41 16.76
N GLY A 37 7.85 -3.82 18.02
CA GLY A 37 8.54 -4.98 18.59
C GLY A 37 10.03 -4.84 18.95
N GLN A 38 10.59 -3.65 19.15
CA GLN A 38 12.03 -3.54 19.45
C GLN A 38 12.37 -2.70 20.68
N VAL A 39 12.68 -3.44 21.75
CA VAL A 39 13.52 -2.97 22.84
C VAL A 39 14.71 -3.91 22.92
N GLU A 40 15.88 -3.44 22.48
CA GLU A 40 17.14 -4.16 22.73
C GLU A 40 17.64 -3.80 24.13
N PHE A 41 18.26 -4.75 24.83
CA PHE A 41 18.88 -4.54 26.13
C PHE A 41 20.37 -4.85 26.01
N ASP A 42 21.23 -3.98 26.53
CA ASP A 42 22.65 -4.30 26.64
C ASP A 42 22.91 -5.40 27.68
N GLY A 43 24.17 -5.87 27.77
CA GLY A 43 24.59 -6.87 28.75
C GLY A 43 24.42 -6.44 30.23
N THR A 44 23.99 -5.21 30.51
CA THR A 44 23.64 -4.70 31.84
C THR A 44 22.14 -4.61 32.09
N GLY A 45 21.32 -4.98 31.10
CA GLY A 45 19.86 -4.89 31.15
C GLY A 45 19.32 -3.47 30.90
N LYS A 46 20.14 -2.57 30.34
CA LYS A 46 19.71 -1.22 29.99
C LYS A 46 19.21 -1.19 28.55
N MET A 47 18.07 -0.53 28.31
CA MET A 47 17.54 -0.36 26.96
C MET A 47 18.55 0.36 26.06
N THR A 48 18.83 -0.24 24.90
CA THR A 48 19.60 0.36 23.81
C THR A 48 18.68 0.71 22.66
N GLU A 49 19.01 1.81 21.99
CA GLU A 49 18.27 2.23 20.80
C GLU A 49 18.54 1.24 19.66
N PRO A 50 17.49 0.68 19.03
CA PRO A 50 17.68 -0.27 17.93
C PRO A 50 18.37 0.42 16.74
N PRO A 51 19.07 -0.35 15.88
CA PRO A 51 19.81 0.19 14.74
C PRO A 51 18.90 0.91 13.73
N TYR A 52 17.66 0.44 13.57
CA TYR A 52 16.60 1.04 12.75
C TYR A 52 15.28 1.00 13.54
N ASP A 53 14.29 1.78 13.10
CA ASP A 53 12.98 1.88 13.78
C ASP A 53 11.98 0.86 13.22
N MET A 54 12.02 0.58 11.91
CA MET A 54 11.19 -0.45 11.27
C MET A 54 11.80 -0.95 9.95
N THR A 55 11.35 -2.10 9.46
CA THR A 55 11.67 -2.59 8.11
C THR A 55 10.91 -1.80 7.04
N TYR A 56 11.37 -1.88 5.78
CA TYR A 56 10.68 -1.23 4.67
C TYR A 56 9.23 -1.73 4.48
N GLU A 57 8.96 -3.02 4.67
CA GLU A 57 7.60 -3.56 4.63
C GLU A 57 6.72 -2.99 5.75
N GLN A 58 7.25 -2.89 6.97
CA GLN A 58 6.56 -2.26 8.09
C GLN A 58 6.32 -0.77 7.84
N PHE A 59 7.25 -0.07 7.20
CA PHE A 59 7.08 1.33 6.81
C PHE A 59 5.93 1.52 5.81
N LEU A 60 5.87 0.67 4.77
CA LEU A 60 4.77 0.71 3.80
C LEU A 60 3.42 0.43 4.45
N GLU A 61 3.35 -0.61 5.29
CA GLU A 61 2.15 -0.97 6.03
C GLU A 61 1.73 0.14 7.00
N ALA A 62 2.69 0.81 7.63
CA ALA A 62 2.43 1.93 8.51
C ALA A 62 1.84 3.13 7.77
N GLN A 63 2.42 3.50 6.62
CA GLN A 63 1.87 4.58 5.80
C GLN A 63 0.47 4.20 5.26
N LYS A 64 0.30 2.96 4.80
CA LYS A 64 -0.99 2.46 4.33
C LYS A 64 -2.10 2.60 5.38
N LYS A 65 -1.80 2.25 6.65
CA LYS A 65 -2.75 2.43 7.74
C LYS A 65 -3.09 3.89 8.02
N LEU A 66 -2.12 4.80 7.90
CA LEU A 66 -2.36 6.24 8.04
C LEU A 66 -3.22 6.77 6.88
N ASP A 67 -2.99 6.26 5.67
CA ASP A 67 -3.78 6.59 4.48
C ASP A 67 -5.24 6.07 4.62
N GLU A 68 -5.42 4.82 5.08
CA GLU A 68 -6.75 4.24 5.34
C GLU A 68 -7.52 5.00 6.44
N ASP A 69 -6.83 5.44 7.49
CA ASP A 69 -7.44 6.19 8.59
C ASP A 69 -8.04 7.53 8.09
N ILE A 70 -7.34 8.25 7.21
CA ILE A 70 -7.87 9.50 6.65
C ILE A 70 -8.99 9.25 5.62
N GLU A 71 -8.88 8.19 4.81
CA GLU A 71 -9.95 7.78 3.89
C GLU A 71 -11.25 7.45 4.62
N ASN A 72 -11.16 6.70 5.73
CA ASN A 72 -12.32 6.40 6.58
C ASN A 72 -12.92 7.68 7.19
N ALA A 73 -12.07 8.58 7.69
CA ALA A 73 -12.53 9.85 8.25
C ALA A 73 -13.27 10.73 7.22
N ILE A 74 -12.81 10.73 5.97
CA ILE A 74 -13.49 11.40 4.85
C ILE A 74 -14.84 10.76 4.61
N GLN A 75 -14.88 9.43 4.43
CA GLN A 75 -16.11 8.71 4.14
C GLN A 75 -17.17 8.96 5.23
N GLU A 76 -16.77 8.91 6.51
CA GLU A 76 -17.67 9.20 7.62
C GLU A 76 -18.21 10.64 7.59
N ALA A 77 -17.35 11.61 7.30
CA ALA A 77 -17.74 13.02 7.19
C ALA A 77 -18.68 13.27 6.00
N GLU A 78 -18.42 12.64 4.86
CA GLU A 78 -19.24 12.74 3.65
C GLU A 78 -20.61 12.08 3.84
N GLU A 79 -20.65 10.89 4.46
CA GLU A 79 -21.91 10.21 4.81
C GLU A 79 -22.76 11.07 5.77
N GLU A 80 -22.13 11.69 6.77
CA GLU A 80 -22.83 12.60 7.68
C GLU A 80 -23.36 13.84 6.95
N ALA A 81 -22.54 14.46 6.10
CA ALA A 81 -22.95 15.62 5.33
C ALA A 81 -24.05 15.30 4.29
N GLU A 82 -24.04 14.12 3.69
CA GLU A 82 -25.09 13.68 2.77
C GLU A 82 -26.42 13.41 3.52
N GLU A 83 -26.36 12.80 4.71
CA GLU A 83 -27.53 12.64 5.57
C GLU A 83 -28.17 13.99 5.95
N GLU A 84 -27.36 15.03 6.17
CA GLU A 84 -27.82 16.36 6.55
C GLU A 84 -28.27 17.24 5.36
N LYS A 85 -27.47 17.26 4.28
CA LYS A 85 -27.66 18.15 3.12
C LYS A 85 -28.50 17.50 2.01
N GLY A 86 -28.67 16.18 2.02
CA GLY A 86 -29.46 15.43 1.03
C GLY A 86 -28.78 15.27 -0.34
N HIS A 87 -27.47 15.52 -0.41
CA HIS A 87 -26.63 15.30 -1.58
C HIS A 87 -25.22 14.88 -1.17
N SER A 88 -24.52 14.13 -2.02
CA SER A 88 -23.11 13.80 -1.82
C SER A 88 -22.25 15.08 -1.77
N VAL A 89 -21.31 15.09 -0.82
CA VAL A 89 -20.28 16.12 -0.65
C VAL A 89 -18.93 15.41 -0.77
N ASP A 90 -17.94 16.07 -1.37
CA ASP A 90 -16.57 15.56 -1.46
C ASP A 90 -15.69 16.39 -0.52
N TYR A 91 -15.11 15.75 0.49
CA TYR A 91 -14.21 16.40 1.46
C TYR A 91 -12.73 16.10 1.23
N SER A 92 -12.39 15.42 0.14
CA SER A 92 -11.00 15.06 -0.20
C SER A 92 -10.07 16.27 -0.34
N GLU A 93 -10.61 17.45 -0.64
CA GLU A 93 -9.83 18.70 -0.74
C GLU A 93 -9.42 19.30 0.62
N PHE A 94 -10.01 18.85 1.72
CA PHE A 94 -9.74 19.35 3.08
C PHE A 94 -8.70 18.50 3.84
N ILE A 95 -8.03 17.59 3.14
CA ILE A 95 -6.94 16.81 3.70
C ILE A 95 -5.70 17.69 3.83
N GLU A 96 -5.22 17.86 5.06
CA GLU A 96 -3.99 18.58 5.36
C GLU A 96 -2.96 17.64 5.99
N THR A 97 -1.67 17.90 5.74
CA THR A 97 -0.60 17.20 6.46
C THR A 97 -0.52 17.75 7.87
N GLU A 98 -0.79 16.91 8.86
CA GLU A 98 -0.72 17.25 10.28
C GLU A 98 0.73 17.24 10.77
N GLU A 99 1.43 16.12 10.58
CA GLU A 99 2.82 15.95 11.01
C GLU A 99 3.56 14.99 10.06
N THR A 100 4.87 15.17 9.94
CA THR A 100 5.76 14.18 9.33
C THR A 100 6.68 13.58 10.38
N ILE A 101 6.76 12.25 10.42
CA ILE A 101 7.55 11.52 11.39
C ILE A 101 8.80 10.98 10.70
N ASP A 102 9.98 11.40 11.13
CA ASP A 102 11.24 10.82 10.65
C ASP A 102 11.43 9.41 11.22
N VAL A 103 11.67 8.44 10.33
CA VAL A 103 11.82 7.01 10.66
C VAL A 103 13.07 6.46 10.00
N ARG A 104 13.92 5.77 10.76
CA ARG A 104 15.04 4.98 10.23
C ARG A 104 14.52 3.65 9.70
N VAL A 105 14.49 3.50 8.39
CA VAL A 105 13.92 2.32 7.73
C VAL A 105 15.03 1.39 7.27
N LEU A 106 14.96 0.11 7.66
CA LEU A 106 15.80 -0.94 7.08
C LEU A 106 15.29 -1.27 5.68
N MET A 107 16.04 -0.85 4.67
CA MET A 107 15.74 -1.08 3.27
C MET A 107 16.01 -2.54 2.87
N PRO A 108 15.39 -3.08 1.81
CA PRO A 108 15.55 -4.49 1.43
C PRO A 108 17.00 -4.94 1.17
N LEU A 109 17.88 -4.01 0.75
CA LEU A 109 19.30 -4.28 0.57
C LEU A 109 20.15 -4.16 1.84
N GLY A 110 19.52 -4.05 3.00
CA GLY A 110 20.19 -4.07 4.31
C GLY A 110 20.83 -2.75 4.73
N TYR A 111 20.65 -1.67 3.96
CA TYR A 111 21.06 -0.33 4.36
C TYR A 111 19.92 0.40 5.08
N ILE A 112 20.25 1.42 5.87
CA ILE A 112 19.28 2.22 6.62
C ILE A 112 19.07 3.53 5.88
N ASP A 113 17.82 3.85 5.59
CA ASP A 113 17.41 5.13 4.99
C ASP A 113 16.51 5.90 5.95
N ASN A 114 16.61 7.24 5.94
CA ASN A 114 15.73 8.08 6.75
C ASN A 114 14.51 8.47 5.90
N LYS A 115 13.36 7.86 6.19
CA LYS A 115 12.08 8.15 5.52
C LYS A 115 11.15 8.92 6.43
N LYS A 116 10.07 9.44 5.85
CA LYS A 116 9.04 10.18 6.59
C LYS A 116 7.70 9.48 6.45
N LEU A 117 7.08 9.12 7.57
CA LEU A 117 5.65 8.84 7.60
C LEU A 117 4.89 10.17 7.58
N VAL A 118 3.81 10.24 6.83
CA VAL A 118 2.96 11.42 6.72
C VAL A 118 1.65 11.11 7.43
N VAL A 119 1.33 11.91 8.46
CA VAL A 119 0.06 11.86 9.18
C VAL A 119 -0.83 12.96 8.62
N TYR A 120 -2.07 12.62 8.30
CA TYR A 120 -3.05 13.54 7.74
C TYR A 120 -4.13 13.89 8.75
N THR A 121 -4.73 15.05 8.56
CA THR A 121 -5.92 15.49 9.27
C THR A 121 -6.94 16.04 8.28
N LEU A 122 -8.22 15.98 8.65
CA LEU A 122 -9.32 16.47 7.85
C LEU A 122 -9.83 17.80 8.43
N ASN A 123 -9.59 18.90 7.73
CA ASN A 123 -9.89 20.25 8.21
C ASN A 123 -11.09 20.85 7.46
N ILE A 124 -12.29 20.34 7.76
CA ILE A 124 -13.53 20.83 7.13
C ILE A 124 -13.90 22.20 7.73
N PRO A 125 -14.09 23.25 6.93
CA PRO A 125 -14.52 24.55 7.40
C PRO A 125 -15.88 24.45 8.09
N GLU A 126 -16.01 25.01 9.29
CA GLU A 126 -17.32 25.18 9.93
C GLU A 126 -18.17 26.15 9.08
N GLU A 127 -19.07 25.62 8.24
CA GLU A 127 -20.12 26.45 7.65
C GLU A 127 -21.04 26.93 8.77
N SER A 128 -21.28 28.24 8.83
CA SER A 128 -22.21 28.86 9.78
C SER A 128 -23.65 28.37 9.51
N HIS A 129 -24.01 27.22 10.06
CA HIS A 129 -25.37 26.68 10.03
C HIS A 129 -26.19 27.28 11.18
N PRO A 130 -27.29 28.01 10.89
CA PRO A 130 -28.33 28.24 11.89
C PRO A 130 -29.02 26.89 12.15
N ASP A 131 -29.05 26.48 13.41
CA ASP A 131 -29.55 25.18 13.94
C ASP A 131 -28.56 24.00 13.86
N ASN A 132 -27.47 24.13 14.62
CA ASN A 132 -26.68 22.99 15.09
C ASN A 132 -27.50 22.21 16.15
N GLN A 133 -28.50 21.44 15.72
CA GLN A 133 -29.19 20.47 16.58
C GLN A 133 -28.40 19.16 16.57
N LYS A 134 -27.45 19.04 17.49
CA LYS A 134 -26.57 17.88 17.63
C LYS A 134 -27.37 16.62 17.97
N LEU A 135 -27.58 15.74 17.00
CA LEU A 135 -28.32 14.48 17.18
C LEU A 135 -27.50 13.49 18.02
N LYS A 136 -28.07 12.93 19.10
CA LYS A 136 -27.40 11.89 19.89
C LYS A 136 -27.56 10.52 19.20
N LYS A 137 -26.46 9.78 19.03
CA LYS A 137 -26.44 8.44 18.43
C LYS A 137 -25.92 7.44 19.49
N ILE A 138 -26.48 6.23 19.51
CA ILE A 138 -25.95 5.09 20.27
C ILE A 138 -26.01 3.82 19.40
N TRP A 139 -25.23 2.82 19.78
CA TRP A 139 -25.24 1.49 19.18
C TRP A 139 -25.58 0.47 20.24
N VAL A 140 -26.54 -0.41 19.96
CA VAL A 140 -26.97 -1.44 20.90
C VAL A 140 -26.68 -2.81 20.30
N TRP A 141 -25.96 -3.64 21.03
CA TRP A 141 -25.70 -5.02 20.63
C TRP A 141 -26.89 -5.92 20.95
N HIS A 142 -27.25 -6.78 20.01
CA HIS A 142 -28.35 -7.72 20.12
C HIS A 142 -27.89 -9.13 19.78
N SER A 143 -28.43 -10.10 20.49
CA SER A 143 -28.05 -11.51 20.38
C SER A 143 -29.31 -12.39 20.59
N GLU A 144 -29.60 -13.32 19.67
CA GLU A 144 -30.73 -14.26 19.85
C GLU A 144 -30.35 -15.39 20.84
N SER A 145 -31.12 -15.58 21.91
CA SER A 145 -30.87 -16.60 22.93
C SER A 145 -31.16 -18.04 22.45
N ASP A 146 -30.43 -18.53 21.45
CA ASP A 146 -30.52 -19.90 20.93
C ASP A 146 -29.17 -20.65 21.01
N GLU A 147 -29.19 -21.96 20.70
CA GLU A 147 -28.00 -22.84 20.79
C GLU A 147 -26.88 -22.48 19.79
N PHE A 148 -27.08 -21.48 18.93
CA PHE A 148 -26.14 -21.09 17.87
C PHE A 148 -25.32 -19.86 18.22
N ILE A 149 -25.47 -19.30 19.42
CA ILE A 149 -24.70 -18.14 19.89
C ILE A 149 -23.45 -18.58 20.69
N CYS A 150 -22.34 -17.86 20.50
CA CYS A 150 -21.14 -18.07 21.31
C CYS A 150 -21.21 -17.29 22.64
N ASP A 151 -20.51 -17.78 23.66
CA ASP A 151 -20.49 -17.15 24.99
C ASP A 151 -20.05 -15.67 24.94
N ASP A 152 -19.14 -15.33 24.02
CA ASP A 152 -18.67 -13.96 23.82
C ASP A 152 -19.77 -13.01 23.30
N CYS A 153 -20.62 -13.47 22.37
CA CYS A 153 -21.72 -12.67 21.84
C CYS A 153 -22.91 -12.59 22.80
N ALA A 154 -23.20 -13.68 23.52
CA ALA A 154 -24.24 -13.70 24.55
C ALA A 154 -23.93 -12.72 25.68
N GLY A 155 -22.64 -12.58 26.03
CA GLY A 155 -22.18 -11.66 27.07
C GLY A 155 -22.32 -10.17 26.73
N LEU A 156 -22.55 -9.84 25.46
CA LEU A 156 -22.70 -8.47 24.97
C LEU A 156 -24.15 -8.08 24.70
N ASP A 157 -25.12 -8.98 24.91
CA ASP A 157 -26.53 -8.70 24.63
C ASP A 157 -27.04 -7.51 25.47
N GLY A 158 -27.53 -6.48 24.79
CA GLY A 158 -28.02 -5.25 25.40
C GLY A 158 -26.95 -4.24 25.79
N GLU A 159 -25.66 -4.50 25.52
CA GLU A 159 -24.60 -3.51 25.72
C GLU A 159 -24.79 -2.30 24.78
N ILE A 160 -24.53 -1.12 25.32
CA ILE A 160 -24.72 0.17 24.64
C ILE A 160 -23.35 0.83 24.44
N PHE A 161 -23.06 1.18 23.20
CA PHE A 161 -21.84 1.88 22.80
C PHE A 161 -22.18 3.31 22.38
N GLU A 162 -21.35 4.28 22.79
CA GLU A 162 -21.49 5.68 22.36
C GLU A 162 -20.57 6.02 21.18
N ASN A 163 -19.66 5.12 20.80
CA ASN A 163 -18.81 5.20 19.61
C ASN A 163 -18.73 3.81 18.92
N THR A 164 -18.57 3.80 17.59
CA THR A 164 -18.38 2.59 16.79
C THR A 164 -17.09 1.85 17.08
N ASP A 165 -16.02 2.55 17.47
CA ASP A 165 -14.71 1.94 17.77
C ASP A 165 -14.69 1.15 19.08
N GLU A 166 -15.67 1.39 19.95
CA GLU A 166 -15.88 0.63 21.19
C GLU A 166 -16.57 -0.72 20.93
N ILE A 167 -17.17 -0.88 19.74
CA ILE A 167 -17.86 -2.11 19.37
C ILE A 167 -16.81 -3.18 19.06
N PRO A 168 -16.80 -4.33 19.76
CA PRO A 168 -15.77 -5.35 19.56
C PRO A 168 -15.67 -5.86 18.12
N GLU A 169 -14.45 -5.90 17.58
CA GLU A 169 -14.15 -6.60 16.33
C GLU A 169 -14.24 -8.11 16.56
N LEU A 170 -15.31 -8.75 16.06
CA LEU A 170 -15.49 -10.19 16.19
C LEU A 170 -15.22 -10.92 14.85
N PRO A 171 -14.54 -12.08 14.87
CA PRO A 171 -14.36 -12.92 13.69
C PRO A 171 -15.72 -13.34 13.10
N VAL A 172 -15.84 -13.37 11.77
CA VAL A 172 -17.05 -13.85 11.10
C VAL A 172 -17.27 -15.33 11.41
N HIS A 173 -18.20 -15.62 12.32
CA HIS A 173 -18.71 -16.97 12.53
C HIS A 173 -19.91 -17.22 11.60
N PRO A 174 -19.95 -18.32 10.84
CA PRO A 174 -21.03 -18.54 9.87
C PRO A 174 -22.44 -18.68 10.47
N ASN A 175 -22.56 -19.00 11.76
CA ASN A 175 -23.84 -19.40 12.39
C ASN A 175 -24.29 -18.56 13.59
N CYS A 176 -23.48 -17.66 14.15
CA CYS A 176 -23.95 -16.87 15.30
C CYS A 176 -24.71 -15.62 14.84
N ARG A 177 -25.84 -15.37 15.50
CA ARG A 177 -26.89 -14.41 15.13
C ARG A 177 -26.84 -13.16 16.01
N CYS A 178 -25.67 -12.55 16.09
CA CYS A 178 -25.50 -11.25 16.73
C CYS A 178 -25.64 -10.12 15.69
N TRP A 179 -26.11 -8.96 16.13
CA TRP A 179 -26.08 -7.75 15.32
C TRP A 179 -26.03 -6.51 16.20
N VAL A 180 -25.62 -5.40 15.59
CA VAL A 180 -25.65 -4.10 16.25
C VAL A 180 -26.73 -3.23 15.60
N GLU A 181 -27.53 -2.57 16.42
CA GLU A 181 -28.55 -1.61 16.02
C GLU A 181 -28.07 -0.19 16.34
N LYS A 182 -28.01 0.68 15.34
CA LYS A 182 -27.78 2.12 15.51
C LYS A 182 -29.11 2.81 15.80
N ILE A 183 -29.18 3.56 16.89
CA ILE A 183 -30.36 4.32 17.32
C ILE A 183 -30.01 5.81 17.36
N LYS A 184 -30.81 6.64 16.67
CA LYS A 184 -30.68 8.10 16.65
C LYS A 184 -31.78 8.75 17.49
N PHE A 185 -31.42 9.73 18.32
CA PHE A 185 -32.36 10.50 19.16
C PHE A 185 -32.41 11.97 18.78
N ASP A 186 -33.57 12.60 19.03
CA ASP A 186 -33.69 14.06 19.12
C ASP A 186 -33.25 14.55 20.52
N GLU A 187 -33.15 15.87 20.72
CA GLU A 187 -32.84 16.47 22.04
C GLU A 187 -33.88 16.13 23.14
N GLY A 188 -35.10 15.75 22.74
CA GLY A 188 -36.16 15.31 23.64
C GLY A 188 -36.03 13.86 24.11
N GLY A 189 -35.03 13.12 23.59
CA GLY A 189 -34.84 11.70 23.84
C GLY A 189 -35.79 10.79 23.06
N ASN A 190 -36.48 11.31 22.04
CA ASN A 190 -37.30 10.48 21.16
C ASN A 190 -36.44 9.85 20.07
N ILE A 191 -36.74 8.60 19.76
CA ILE A 191 -36.05 7.87 18.71
C ILE A 191 -36.52 8.39 17.35
N ILE A 192 -35.59 8.96 16.59
CA ILE A 192 -35.82 9.45 15.22
C ILE A 192 -35.69 8.28 14.23
N ARG A 193 -34.69 7.42 14.43
CA ARG A 193 -34.38 6.33 13.51
C ARG A 193 -33.71 5.16 14.21
N ARG A 194 -34.05 3.95 13.77
CA ARG A 194 -33.36 2.69 14.06
C ARG A 194 -32.87 2.11 12.75
N SER A 195 -31.62 1.67 12.71
CA SER A 195 -31.03 1.03 11.53
C SER A 195 -30.03 -0.02 11.97
N HIS A 196 -29.83 -1.05 11.16
CA HIS A 196 -28.72 -1.97 11.38
C HIS A 196 -27.40 -1.22 11.23
N PHE A 197 -26.48 -1.46 12.16
CA PHE A 197 -25.08 -1.06 12.01
C PHE A 197 -24.35 -2.15 11.25
N ALA A 198 -23.93 -1.84 10.03
CA ALA A 198 -23.02 -2.66 9.24
C ALA A 198 -21.59 -2.29 9.66
N GLY A 199 -21.18 -2.66 10.87
CA GLY A 199 -19.79 -2.49 11.30
C GLY A 199 -18.81 -3.26 10.41
N ASN A 200 -17.51 -3.15 10.69
CA ASN A 200 -16.39 -3.80 9.98
C ASN A 200 -16.53 -5.34 9.90
N ARG A 201 -17.49 -5.81 9.10
CA ARG A 201 -17.53 -7.16 8.60
C ARG A 201 -16.44 -7.20 7.56
N SER A 202 -15.37 -7.95 7.84
CA SER A 202 -14.36 -8.27 6.83
C SER A 202 -15.08 -8.88 5.63
N ALA A 203 -15.24 -8.05 4.61
CA ALA A 203 -15.96 -8.38 3.39
C ALA A 203 -14.92 -8.45 2.29
N ASP A 204 -14.71 -9.66 1.76
CA ASP A 204 -14.34 -9.83 0.36
C ASP A 204 -15.32 -8.98 -0.47
N LYS A 205 -14.81 -7.91 -1.10
CA LYS A 205 -15.60 -7.01 -1.94
C LYS A 205 -15.41 -7.36 -3.41
N ASP A 206 -16.37 -8.09 -3.95
CA ASP A 206 -16.80 -7.91 -5.35
C ASP A 206 -17.57 -6.58 -5.44
N THR A 207 -17.09 -5.62 -6.24
CA THR A 207 -17.92 -4.49 -6.68
C THR A 207 -17.64 -4.09 -8.13
N HIS A 208 -18.74 -3.97 -8.88
CA HIS A 208 -18.82 -3.41 -10.23
C HIS A 208 -18.61 -1.88 -10.22
N PRO A 209 -17.99 -1.28 -11.26
CA PRO A 209 -17.91 0.16 -11.40
C PRO A 209 -19.04 0.72 -12.28
N ASP A 210 -19.61 1.86 -11.87
CA ASP A 210 -20.39 2.76 -12.72
C ASP A 210 -19.58 4.03 -13.02
N GLU A 211 -19.69 4.50 -14.26
CA GLU A 211 -18.87 5.55 -14.89
C GLU A 211 -19.42 6.98 -14.72
N ASN A 212 -18.49 7.93 -14.80
CA ASN A 212 -18.57 9.36 -15.14
C ASN A 212 -18.56 10.38 -13.99
N ASN A 213 -17.48 11.15 -13.89
CA ASN A 213 -17.52 12.58 -14.26
C ASN A 213 -16.11 13.16 -14.50
N GLN A 214 -15.98 13.96 -15.56
CA GLN A 214 -14.74 14.63 -15.98
C GLN A 214 -14.71 16.05 -15.42
N ASN A 215 -13.81 16.37 -14.47
CA ASN A 215 -13.04 17.62 -14.44
C ASN A 215 -12.18 17.71 -13.17
N THR A 216 -10.84 17.70 -13.31
CA THR A 216 -9.88 18.39 -12.41
C THR A 216 -8.45 18.07 -12.86
N GLN A 217 -7.88 18.84 -13.79
CA GLN A 217 -6.55 18.53 -14.36
C GLN A 217 -5.35 18.94 -13.51
N GLU A 218 -5.52 19.67 -12.39
CA GLU A 218 -4.38 20.17 -11.59
C GLU A 218 -4.25 19.50 -10.21
N ALA A 219 -5.34 19.19 -9.51
CA ALA A 219 -5.31 18.40 -8.28
C ALA A 219 -4.99 16.91 -8.55
N ASN A 220 -5.43 16.38 -9.69
CA ASN A 220 -5.14 15.00 -10.10
C ASN A 220 -3.66 14.76 -10.41
N ASN A 221 -2.89 15.77 -10.84
CA ASN A 221 -1.48 15.54 -11.18
C ASN A 221 -0.63 15.28 -9.94
N MET A 222 -0.94 15.92 -8.82
CA MET A 222 -0.17 15.79 -7.58
C MET A 222 -0.47 14.49 -6.82
N SER A 223 -1.69 13.98 -6.90
CA SER A 223 -2.09 12.66 -6.36
C SER A 223 -1.63 11.51 -7.27
N VAL A 224 -1.67 11.69 -8.59
CA VAL A 224 -1.15 10.71 -9.57
C VAL A 224 0.37 10.60 -9.51
N GLU A 225 1.11 11.70 -9.38
CA GLU A 225 2.58 11.67 -9.22
C GLU A 225 2.99 10.96 -7.92
N LYS A 226 2.31 11.22 -6.80
CA LYS A 226 2.57 10.53 -5.51
C LYS A 226 2.25 9.03 -5.59
N ASN A 227 1.16 8.64 -6.24
CA ASN A 227 0.82 7.22 -6.45
C ASN A 227 1.82 6.52 -7.38
N ASN A 228 2.25 7.18 -8.46
CA ASN A 228 3.26 6.63 -9.36
C ASN A 228 4.62 6.48 -8.68
N ASP A 229 5.01 7.43 -7.84
CA ASP A 229 6.23 7.34 -7.04
C ASP A 229 6.15 6.19 -6.01
N ARG A 230 5.00 6.00 -5.35
CA ARG A 230 4.79 4.86 -4.43
C ARG A 230 4.90 3.51 -5.16
N ILE A 231 4.17 3.35 -6.27
CA ILE A 231 4.17 2.11 -7.09
C ILE A 231 5.57 1.83 -7.65
N ARG A 232 6.29 2.87 -8.09
CA ARG A 232 7.69 2.76 -8.54
C ARG A 232 8.57 2.23 -7.43
N THR A 233 8.56 2.89 -6.28
CA THR A 233 9.43 2.57 -5.15
C THR A 233 9.13 1.17 -4.60
N GLU A 234 7.85 0.78 -4.49
CA GLU A 234 7.45 -0.58 -4.12
C GLU A 234 7.94 -1.63 -5.14
N SER A 235 7.77 -1.36 -6.44
CA SER A 235 8.20 -2.28 -7.51
C SER A 235 9.70 -2.51 -7.50
N ILE A 236 10.47 -1.43 -7.37
CA ILE A 236 11.93 -1.46 -7.30
C ILE A 236 12.38 -2.26 -6.07
N HIS A 237 11.83 -1.95 -4.90
CA HIS A 237 12.19 -2.62 -3.66
C HIS A 237 11.83 -4.09 -3.60
N LYS A 238 10.63 -4.46 -4.09
CA LYS A 238 10.23 -5.87 -4.19
C LYS A 238 11.16 -6.65 -5.10
N THR A 239 11.55 -6.06 -6.23
CA THR A 239 12.51 -6.66 -7.18
C THR A 239 13.90 -6.81 -6.55
N MET A 240 14.38 -5.79 -5.84
CA MET A 240 15.68 -5.82 -5.18
C MET A 240 15.73 -6.82 -4.01
N ALA A 241 14.64 -7.01 -3.28
CA ALA A 241 14.52 -8.02 -2.23
C ALA A 241 14.69 -9.45 -2.78
N GLU A 242 14.22 -9.70 -4.00
CA GLU A 242 14.32 -11.01 -4.68
C GLU A 242 15.74 -11.31 -5.20
N GLU A 243 16.52 -10.28 -5.53
CA GLU A 243 17.91 -10.41 -6.01
C GLU A 243 18.93 -10.64 -4.87
N GLY A 244 18.64 -10.15 -3.67
CA GLY A 244 19.50 -10.31 -2.49
C GLY A 244 20.74 -9.42 -2.49
N GLY A 245 21.70 -9.71 -1.59
CA GLY A 245 22.95 -8.97 -1.43
C GLY A 245 24.07 -9.38 -2.39
N TYR A 246 25.27 -8.81 -2.22
CA TYR A 246 26.46 -9.10 -3.04
C TYR A 246 26.81 -10.60 -3.11
N ILE A 247 26.98 -11.14 -4.32
CA ILE A 247 27.40 -12.53 -4.54
C ILE A 247 28.65 -12.57 -5.44
N ASP A 248 29.74 -13.11 -4.91
CA ASP A 248 30.99 -13.39 -5.62
C ASP A 248 31.24 -14.90 -5.61
N ASP A 249 30.77 -15.61 -6.65
CA ASP A 249 30.99 -17.04 -6.78
C ASP A 249 32.04 -17.29 -7.89
N PRO A 250 33.30 -17.61 -7.53
CA PRO A 250 34.37 -17.84 -8.50
C PRO A 250 34.15 -19.07 -9.41
N ASN A 251 33.11 -19.88 -9.14
CA ASN A 251 32.72 -21.01 -9.99
C ASN A 251 31.53 -20.71 -10.90
N ARG A 252 31.00 -19.49 -10.88
CA ARG A 252 29.97 -19.08 -11.84
C ARG A 252 30.59 -18.43 -13.08
N ILE A 253 29.92 -18.69 -14.20
CA ILE A 253 30.21 -18.09 -15.51
C ILE A 253 29.62 -16.66 -15.56
N ASP A 254 28.83 -16.27 -14.56
CA ASP A 254 28.26 -14.92 -14.45
C ASP A 254 29.29 -13.91 -13.94
N GLN A 255 29.10 -12.65 -14.34
CA GLN A 255 29.99 -11.54 -13.99
C GLN A 255 29.77 -11.13 -12.53
N PRO A 256 30.75 -10.46 -11.86
CA PRO A 256 30.54 -9.88 -10.54
C PRO A 256 29.23 -9.09 -10.50
N THR A 257 28.36 -9.42 -9.54
CA THR A 257 27.01 -8.86 -9.43
C THR A 257 26.78 -8.40 -7.99
N ASN A 258 26.30 -7.16 -7.84
CA ASN A 258 25.90 -6.60 -6.55
C ASN A 258 24.45 -6.10 -6.66
N SER A 259 23.55 -6.61 -5.82
CA SER A 259 22.12 -6.26 -5.85
C SER A 259 21.46 -6.44 -7.24
N GLY A 260 21.82 -7.50 -7.97
CA GLY A 260 21.36 -7.76 -9.34
C GLY A 260 21.99 -6.87 -10.42
N ILE A 261 22.84 -5.90 -10.05
CA ILE A 261 23.55 -5.04 -11.01
C ILE A 261 24.88 -5.69 -11.40
N THR A 262 25.13 -5.78 -12.71
CA THR A 262 26.39 -6.29 -13.27
C THR A 262 27.39 -5.17 -13.56
N GLN A 263 28.69 -5.47 -13.64
CA GLN A 263 29.71 -4.48 -14.01
C GLN A 263 29.42 -3.76 -15.35
N PRO A 264 28.97 -4.43 -16.44
CA PRO A 264 28.56 -3.75 -17.66
C PRO A 264 27.39 -2.78 -17.47
N THR A 265 26.41 -3.12 -16.63
CA THR A 265 25.29 -2.23 -16.30
C THR A 265 25.79 -0.98 -15.59
N LEU A 266 26.68 -1.12 -14.59
CA LEU A 266 27.31 0.02 -13.92
C LEU A 266 28.12 0.88 -14.89
N ASN A 267 28.93 0.27 -15.75
CA ASN A 267 29.70 1.01 -16.76
C ASN A 267 28.79 1.81 -17.69
N LYS A 268 27.68 1.22 -18.14
CA LYS A 268 26.67 1.91 -18.96
C LYS A 268 26.05 3.08 -18.18
N TYR A 269 25.72 2.88 -16.91
CA TYR A 269 25.18 3.93 -16.06
C TYR A 269 26.15 5.11 -15.93
N ASN A 270 27.41 4.85 -15.57
CA ASN A 270 28.44 5.89 -15.43
C ASN A 270 28.72 6.62 -16.75
N GLN A 271 28.51 5.97 -17.90
CA GLN A 271 28.62 6.61 -19.21
C GLN A 271 27.46 7.58 -19.50
N ILE A 272 26.24 7.23 -19.08
CA ILE A 272 25.03 8.05 -19.31
C ILE A 272 24.95 9.18 -18.26
N HIS A 273 25.39 8.90 -17.03
CA HIS A 273 25.33 9.78 -15.86
C HIS A 273 26.73 10.04 -15.27
N PRO A 274 27.67 10.64 -16.02
CA PRO A 274 29.03 10.88 -15.54
C PRO A 274 29.10 11.80 -14.31
N GLU A 275 28.07 12.61 -14.08
CA GLU A 275 27.92 13.51 -12.94
C GLU A 275 27.52 12.81 -11.63
N ALA A 276 27.06 11.56 -11.68
CA ALA A 276 26.55 10.86 -10.50
C ALA A 276 27.64 10.37 -9.53
N GLU A 277 28.92 10.41 -9.92
CA GLU A 277 30.09 10.02 -9.11
C GLU A 277 29.99 8.60 -8.50
N PHE A 278 29.49 7.64 -9.29
CA PHE A 278 29.38 6.24 -8.89
C PHE A 278 30.74 5.53 -8.91
N PRO A 279 30.92 4.45 -8.12
CA PRO A 279 32.16 3.69 -8.14
C PRO A 279 32.43 3.06 -9.51
N ASP A 280 33.70 2.78 -9.78
CA ASP A 280 34.11 2.05 -10.99
C ASP A 280 33.88 0.55 -10.85
N ASN A 281 33.80 0.03 -9.63
CA ASN A 281 33.63 -1.39 -9.37
C ASN A 281 32.25 -1.69 -8.77
N VAL A 282 31.53 -2.64 -9.37
CA VAL A 282 30.19 -3.07 -8.93
C VAL A 282 30.17 -3.57 -7.48
N ARG A 283 31.30 -4.07 -6.97
CA ARG A 283 31.45 -4.48 -5.56
C ARG A 283 31.28 -3.33 -4.57
N GLU A 284 31.55 -2.10 -5.01
CA GLU A 284 31.54 -0.90 -4.17
C GLU A 284 30.18 -0.19 -4.20
N LEU A 285 29.22 -0.67 -5.00
CA LEU A 285 27.87 -0.10 -5.05
C LEU A 285 27.19 -0.18 -3.68
N THR A 286 26.70 0.96 -3.23
CA THR A 286 25.76 1.02 -2.10
C THR A 286 24.36 0.60 -2.57
N GLY A 287 23.51 0.19 -1.63
CA GLY A 287 22.13 -0.14 -1.98
C GLY A 287 21.34 1.05 -2.54
N GLN A 288 21.64 2.27 -2.08
CA GLN A 288 21.05 3.50 -2.61
C GLN A 288 21.48 3.76 -4.07
N GLN A 289 22.76 3.53 -4.38
CA GLN A 289 23.26 3.63 -5.74
C GLN A 289 22.64 2.57 -6.65
N ALA A 290 22.48 1.34 -6.16
CA ALA A 290 21.78 0.30 -6.91
C ALA A 290 20.31 0.70 -7.19
N GLU A 291 19.58 1.21 -6.19
CA GLU A 291 18.20 1.71 -6.36
C GLU A 291 18.11 2.81 -7.43
N GLN A 292 19.08 3.72 -7.45
CA GLN A 292 19.13 4.78 -8.48
C GLN A 292 19.35 4.18 -9.88
N ILE A 293 20.21 3.16 -10.02
CA ILE A 293 20.38 2.46 -11.30
C ILE A 293 19.08 1.76 -11.73
N TYR A 294 18.36 1.12 -10.80
CA TYR A 294 17.03 0.53 -11.07
C TYR A 294 16.03 1.59 -11.54
N THR A 295 15.98 2.71 -10.82
CA THR A 295 15.09 3.83 -11.11
C THR A 295 15.36 4.38 -12.52
N GLU A 296 16.61 4.68 -12.85
CA GLU A 296 16.91 5.33 -14.12
C GLU A 296 16.89 4.36 -15.31
N LEU A 297 17.60 3.24 -15.24
CA LEU A 297 17.81 2.37 -16.41
C LEU A 297 16.67 1.38 -16.67
N TYR A 298 15.94 0.98 -15.63
CA TYR A 298 14.92 -0.06 -15.72
C TYR A 298 13.50 0.47 -15.57
N TYR A 299 13.31 1.61 -14.88
CA TYR A 299 12.00 2.22 -14.71
C TYR A 299 11.78 3.44 -15.63
N ASN A 300 12.61 4.49 -15.49
CA ASN A 300 12.45 5.76 -16.20
C ASN A 300 12.75 5.65 -17.70
N ASP A 301 13.95 5.18 -18.08
CA ASP A 301 14.36 4.98 -19.50
C ASP A 301 13.40 4.04 -20.25
N ARG A 302 12.69 3.21 -19.50
CA ARG A 302 11.75 2.19 -19.97
C ARG A 302 10.29 2.62 -19.91
N ASN A 303 10.01 3.86 -19.51
CA ASN A 303 8.67 4.43 -19.45
C ASN A 303 7.69 3.59 -18.62
N ILE A 304 8.18 2.84 -17.62
CA ILE A 304 7.33 1.96 -16.82
C ILE A 304 6.27 2.77 -16.06
N GLY A 305 6.63 3.96 -15.57
CA GLY A 305 5.70 4.86 -14.88
C GLY A 305 4.55 5.39 -15.75
N ASN A 306 4.56 5.17 -17.06
CA ASN A 306 3.46 5.53 -17.95
C ASN A 306 2.42 4.39 -18.11
N ILE A 307 2.63 3.24 -17.45
CA ILE A 307 1.69 2.12 -17.42
C ILE A 307 0.77 2.30 -16.21
N ASN A 308 -0.52 2.52 -16.47
CA ASN A 308 -1.49 2.89 -15.43
C ASN A 308 -1.79 1.75 -14.44
N ASN A 309 -1.73 0.50 -14.91
CA ASN A 309 -2.01 -0.64 -14.05
C ASN A 309 -0.73 -1.05 -13.29
N PRO A 310 -0.71 -0.96 -11.95
CA PRO A 310 0.50 -1.20 -11.15
C PRO A 310 1.00 -2.64 -11.24
N ARG A 311 0.09 -3.61 -11.36
CA ARG A 311 0.44 -5.04 -11.49
C ARG A 311 1.16 -5.32 -12.80
N ILE A 312 0.64 -4.76 -13.90
CA ILE A 312 1.27 -4.84 -15.22
C ILE A 312 2.62 -4.12 -15.22
N ALA A 313 2.68 -2.90 -14.68
CA ALA A 313 3.90 -2.11 -14.61
C ALA A 313 5.00 -2.85 -13.84
N HIS A 314 4.67 -3.40 -12.66
CA HIS A 314 5.58 -4.20 -11.83
C HIS A 314 6.10 -5.43 -12.57
N ALA A 315 5.22 -6.21 -13.20
CA ALA A 315 5.61 -7.43 -13.91
C ALA A 315 6.58 -7.12 -15.07
N ILE A 316 6.29 -6.09 -15.87
CA ILE A 316 7.17 -5.70 -17.00
C ILE A 316 8.51 -5.18 -16.49
N PHE A 317 8.52 -4.40 -15.41
CA PHE A 317 9.74 -3.94 -14.76
C PHE A 317 10.60 -5.11 -14.26
N ASP A 318 10.03 -6.01 -13.47
CA ASP A 318 10.73 -7.16 -12.90
C ASP A 318 11.29 -8.09 -14.00
N MET A 319 10.48 -8.37 -15.03
CA MET A 319 10.95 -9.13 -16.20
C MET A 319 12.12 -8.43 -16.91
N GLY A 320 12.07 -7.10 -17.02
CA GLY A 320 13.11 -6.27 -17.65
C GLY A 320 14.42 -6.23 -16.87
N VAL A 321 14.37 -6.41 -15.55
CA VAL A 321 15.55 -6.60 -14.69
C VAL A 321 16.19 -7.97 -14.93
N MET A 322 15.36 -9.02 -14.97
CA MET A 322 15.83 -10.40 -15.09
C MET A 322 16.24 -10.81 -16.51
N SER A 323 15.87 -10.05 -17.54
CA SER A 323 16.01 -10.48 -18.93
C SER A 323 16.27 -9.31 -19.87
N ASN A 324 16.75 -9.64 -21.07
CA ASN A 324 16.91 -8.62 -22.10
C ASN A 324 15.57 -7.91 -22.37
N TYR A 325 15.55 -6.59 -22.17
CA TYR A 325 14.34 -5.78 -22.27
C TYR A 325 13.64 -5.90 -23.63
N SER A 326 14.38 -6.04 -24.74
CA SER A 326 13.76 -6.21 -26.05
C SER A 326 13.00 -7.53 -26.18
N ASN A 327 13.44 -8.60 -25.50
CA ASN A 327 12.68 -9.84 -25.45
C ASN A 327 11.42 -9.69 -24.60
N VAL A 328 11.50 -8.94 -23.49
CA VAL A 328 10.34 -8.59 -22.65
C VAL A 328 9.31 -7.78 -23.45
N GLY A 329 9.75 -6.76 -24.18
CA GLY A 329 8.88 -6.00 -25.07
C GLY A 329 8.17 -6.87 -26.09
N ARG A 330 8.87 -7.82 -26.73
CA ARG A 330 8.24 -8.75 -27.69
C ARG A 330 7.19 -9.63 -27.03
N MET A 331 7.46 -10.14 -25.82
CA MET A 331 6.49 -10.92 -25.05
C MET A 331 5.24 -10.10 -24.75
N VAL A 332 5.40 -8.88 -24.25
CA VAL A 332 4.29 -7.96 -23.95
C VAL A 332 3.47 -7.66 -25.20
N GLN A 333 4.10 -7.32 -26.32
CA GLN A 333 3.43 -7.01 -27.58
C GLN A 333 2.67 -8.22 -28.14
N ASN A 334 3.24 -9.42 -28.03
CA ASN A 334 2.56 -10.66 -28.42
C ASN A 334 1.34 -10.92 -27.52
N THR A 335 1.47 -10.78 -26.20
CA THR A 335 0.35 -10.93 -25.26
C THR A 335 -0.77 -9.93 -25.54
N ILE A 336 -0.43 -8.67 -25.85
CA ILE A 336 -1.42 -7.66 -26.26
C ILE A 336 -2.16 -8.12 -27.53
N ASN A 337 -1.44 -8.55 -28.56
CA ASN A 337 -2.04 -9.01 -29.81
C ASN A 337 -2.97 -10.22 -29.60
N GLU A 338 -2.57 -11.15 -28.73
CA GLU A 338 -3.35 -12.35 -28.41
C GLU A 338 -4.63 -12.04 -27.62
N THR A 339 -4.52 -11.20 -26.59
CA THR A 339 -5.61 -10.97 -25.62
C THR A 339 -6.58 -9.88 -26.04
N GLN A 340 -6.09 -8.86 -26.75
CA GLN A 340 -6.90 -7.70 -27.15
C GLN A 340 -7.38 -7.79 -28.60
N GLY A 341 -6.89 -8.77 -29.38
CA GLY A 341 -7.28 -8.93 -30.79
C GLY A 341 -6.88 -7.74 -31.68
N ILE A 342 -5.92 -6.92 -31.24
CA ILE A 342 -5.34 -5.83 -32.02
C ILE A 342 -4.10 -6.31 -32.77
N THR A 343 -3.62 -5.52 -33.73
CA THR A 343 -2.38 -5.81 -34.46
C THR A 343 -1.36 -4.71 -34.20
N LEU A 344 -0.58 -4.90 -33.14
CA LEU A 344 0.57 -4.09 -32.78
C LEU A 344 1.85 -4.71 -33.35
N ALA A 345 2.78 -3.86 -33.79
CA ALA A 345 4.06 -4.33 -34.32
C ALA A 345 4.92 -4.94 -33.21
N VAL A 346 5.47 -6.14 -33.45
CA VAL A 346 6.29 -6.86 -32.46
C VAL A 346 7.77 -6.52 -32.69
N ASP A 347 8.18 -5.32 -32.29
CA ASP A 347 9.55 -4.81 -32.46
C ASP A 347 10.43 -4.96 -31.21
N GLY A 348 9.82 -5.24 -30.05
CA GLY A 348 10.49 -5.37 -28.76
C GLY A 348 10.67 -4.05 -28.01
N ASP A 349 10.16 -2.94 -28.52
CA ASP A 349 10.20 -1.65 -27.83
C ASP A 349 8.87 -1.34 -27.14
N ILE A 350 8.91 -1.05 -25.84
CA ILE A 350 7.73 -0.66 -25.07
C ILE A 350 7.57 0.87 -25.21
N GLY A 351 7.29 1.28 -26.44
CA GLY A 351 7.04 2.68 -26.80
C GLY A 351 5.59 3.10 -26.56
N LYS A 352 5.27 4.32 -26.99
CA LYS A 352 3.95 4.96 -26.79
C LYS A 352 2.77 4.09 -27.21
N GLN A 353 2.87 3.38 -28.33
CA GLN A 353 1.78 2.52 -28.83
C GLN A 353 1.56 1.29 -27.93
N THR A 354 2.63 0.64 -27.48
CA THR A 354 2.56 -0.49 -26.55
C THR A 354 1.95 -0.03 -25.22
N ILE A 355 2.41 1.10 -24.67
CA ILE A 355 1.89 1.66 -23.42
C ILE A 355 0.41 2.04 -23.55
N GLN A 356 0.03 2.68 -24.66
CA GLN A 356 -1.38 3.00 -24.90
C GLN A 356 -2.25 1.73 -24.96
N ALA A 357 -1.76 0.66 -25.59
CA ALA A 357 -2.48 -0.60 -25.64
C ALA A 357 -2.59 -1.24 -24.24
N LEU A 358 -1.54 -1.20 -23.42
CA LEU A 358 -1.59 -1.66 -22.02
C LEU A 358 -2.61 -0.88 -21.19
N ASN A 359 -2.61 0.45 -21.32
CA ASN A 359 -3.51 1.33 -20.56
C ASN A 359 -4.98 1.22 -21.00
N ASN A 360 -5.23 0.69 -22.20
CA ASN A 360 -6.57 0.46 -22.71
C ASN A 360 -7.13 -0.94 -22.34
N ILE A 361 -6.35 -1.79 -21.65
CA ILE A 361 -6.85 -3.10 -21.20
C ILE A 361 -7.98 -2.84 -20.19
N PRO A 362 -9.20 -3.33 -20.45
CA PRO A 362 -10.32 -3.18 -19.51
C PRO A 362 -10.00 -3.84 -18.17
N ALA A 363 -10.44 -3.24 -17.06
CA ALA A 363 -10.17 -3.75 -15.71
C ALA A 363 -10.53 -5.24 -15.53
N ASN A 364 -11.67 -5.67 -16.10
CA ASN A 364 -12.14 -7.06 -16.07
C ASN A 364 -11.36 -8.02 -16.98
N GLN A 365 -10.38 -7.54 -17.76
CA GLN A 365 -9.49 -8.35 -18.60
C GLN A 365 -8.04 -8.36 -18.12
N VAL A 366 -7.70 -7.58 -17.09
CA VAL A 366 -6.34 -7.51 -16.56
C VAL A 366 -5.86 -8.88 -16.11
N ASP A 367 -6.69 -9.65 -15.40
CA ASP A 367 -6.30 -11.00 -14.95
C ASP A 367 -6.00 -11.92 -16.12
N ARG A 368 -6.86 -11.93 -17.14
CA ARG A 368 -6.62 -12.73 -18.35
C ARG A 368 -5.33 -12.30 -19.07
N PHE A 369 -5.07 -10.99 -19.15
CA PHE A 369 -3.83 -10.48 -19.72
C PHE A 369 -2.60 -10.96 -18.94
N MET A 370 -2.65 -10.87 -17.60
CA MET A 370 -1.57 -11.29 -16.72
C MET A 370 -1.31 -12.79 -16.80
N GLU A 371 -2.35 -13.62 -16.83
CA GLU A 371 -2.23 -15.07 -17.02
C GLU A 371 -1.45 -15.40 -18.30
N VAL A 372 -1.84 -14.81 -19.44
CA VAL A 372 -1.16 -15.05 -20.72
C VAL A 372 0.26 -14.51 -20.71
N LEU A 373 0.50 -13.35 -20.10
CA LEU A 373 1.85 -12.80 -19.95
C LEU A 373 2.76 -13.73 -19.13
N ILE A 374 2.25 -14.26 -18.02
CA ILE A 374 2.94 -15.22 -17.14
C ILE A 374 3.24 -16.52 -17.90
N GLU A 375 2.29 -17.06 -18.66
CA GLU A 375 2.46 -18.25 -19.50
C GLU A 375 3.57 -18.03 -20.54
N ASN A 376 3.47 -16.94 -21.32
CA ASN A 376 4.45 -16.57 -22.34
C ASN A 376 5.85 -16.38 -21.74
N ARG A 377 5.92 -15.78 -20.54
CA ARG A 377 7.18 -15.60 -19.80
C ARG A 377 7.78 -16.93 -19.36
N ILE A 378 7.00 -17.84 -18.80
CA ILE A 378 7.48 -19.17 -18.38
C ILE A 378 7.95 -19.98 -19.59
N GLU A 379 7.24 -19.92 -20.72
CA GLU A 379 7.66 -20.58 -21.95
C GLU A 379 9.01 -20.03 -22.45
N TYR A 380 9.17 -18.71 -22.49
CA TYR A 380 10.45 -18.08 -22.82
C TYR A 380 11.59 -18.54 -21.90
N LEU A 381 11.35 -18.57 -20.58
CA LEU A 381 12.34 -18.99 -19.59
C LEU A 381 12.75 -20.46 -19.75
N LYS A 382 11.80 -21.36 -20.08
CA LYS A 382 12.06 -22.78 -20.38
C LYS A 382 13.01 -22.97 -21.56
N GLY A 383 13.06 -22.01 -22.49
CA GLY A 383 13.97 -22.03 -23.63
C GLY A 383 15.42 -21.61 -23.31
N LEU A 384 15.70 -21.09 -22.10
CA LEU A 384 17.03 -20.60 -21.74
C LEU A 384 17.95 -21.73 -21.27
N ALA A 385 19.23 -21.64 -21.62
CA ALA A 385 20.26 -22.63 -21.25
C ALA A 385 20.41 -22.83 -19.73
N GLY A 386 19.98 -21.87 -18.91
CA GLY A 386 20.04 -21.96 -17.44
C GLY A 386 18.81 -22.59 -16.77
N TRP A 387 17.78 -22.99 -17.53
CA TRP A 387 16.51 -23.47 -16.98
C TRP A 387 16.68 -24.66 -16.02
N ASP A 388 17.50 -25.65 -16.37
CA ASP A 388 17.69 -26.83 -15.52
C ASP A 388 18.25 -26.49 -14.13
N ARG A 389 19.03 -25.40 -14.03
CA ARG A 389 19.67 -24.97 -12.79
C ARG A 389 18.83 -23.98 -12.00
N TYR A 390 18.20 -23.02 -12.67
CA TYR A 390 17.55 -21.86 -12.03
C TYR A 390 16.04 -21.76 -12.29
N GLY A 391 15.52 -22.58 -13.21
CA GLY A 391 14.15 -22.48 -13.73
C GLY A 391 13.07 -22.54 -12.65
N ARG A 392 13.24 -23.38 -11.61
CA ARG A 392 12.31 -23.42 -10.48
C ARG A 392 12.18 -22.07 -9.77
N GLY A 393 13.30 -21.36 -9.58
CA GLY A 393 13.31 -20.03 -8.96
C GLY A 393 12.66 -18.99 -9.87
N TRP A 394 13.01 -19.01 -11.16
CA TRP A 394 12.43 -18.09 -12.14
C TRP A 394 10.92 -18.28 -12.33
N GLU A 395 10.45 -19.53 -12.37
CA GLU A 395 9.03 -19.86 -12.45
C GLU A 395 8.27 -19.41 -11.20
N ALA A 396 8.80 -19.71 -10.01
CA ALA A 396 8.18 -19.28 -8.76
C ALA A 396 8.07 -17.75 -8.67
N ARG A 397 9.10 -17.00 -9.10
CA ARG A 397 9.06 -15.52 -9.14
C ARG A 397 8.04 -15.00 -10.15
N THR A 398 7.99 -15.60 -11.34
CA THR A 398 7.03 -15.22 -12.39
C THR A 398 5.58 -15.47 -11.97
N GLN A 399 5.32 -16.53 -11.21
CA GLN A 399 3.97 -16.86 -10.70
C GLN A 399 3.48 -15.92 -9.58
N ARG A 400 4.34 -15.05 -9.02
CA ARG A 400 3.98 -14.07 -7.98
C ARG A 400 3.54 -12.71 -8.53
N TYR A 401 3.54 -12.54 -9.85
CA TYR A 401 3.00 -11.34 -10.50
C TYR A 401 1.48 -11.30 -10.41
#